data_AF-A0A966KVR6-F1
#
_entry.id   AF-A0A966KVR6-F1
#
_cell.length_a   1.000
_cell.length_b   1.000
_cell.length_c   1.000
_cell.angle_alpha   90.00
_cell.angle_beta   90.00
_cell.angle_gamma   90.00
#
_symmetry.space_group_name_H-M   'P 1'
#
loop_
_entity.id
_entity.type
_entity.pdbx_description
1 polymer ?
#
loop_
_entity_poly.entity_id
_entity_poly.type
_entity_poly.pdbx_seq_one_letter_code
_entity_poly.pdbx_strand_id
1 'polypeptide(L)'
;MQNYKPIELNGQPIAADKFPLICTPLVGRTLDKIMVELAVVLPKKPDVLEWRVDFFEHIHDADQVIAAAAAIKKAACNMPLLFTRRSIIEGGEKIAINEAQVIALYAAVCASKTIDLIDYELANGATQIAQVCDAAKANGIKLVLSYHN
;
A
#
# COMPACT_ATOMS: atom_id res chain seq x y z
N MET A 1 21.83 -10.60 19.80
CA MET A 1 21.44 -10.19 18.43
C MET A 1 19.94 -10.12 18.38
N GLN A 2 19.34 -9.01 17.93
CA GLN A 2 17.90 -9.01 17.68
C GLN A 2 17.63 -9.93 16.47
N ASN A 3 16.83 -10.98 16.67
CA ASN A 3 16.33 -11.82 15.60
C ASN A 3 15.22 -11.06 14.87
N TYR A 4 15.57 -10.22 13.91
CA TYR A 4 14.59 -9.71 12.95
C TYR A 4 14.38 -10.77 11.86
N LYS A 5 13.12 -10.95 11.44
CA LYS A 5 12.80 -11.75 10.26
C LYS A 5 12.65 -10.78 9.08
N PRO A 6 13.40 -10.93 7.99
CA PRO A 6 13.24 -10.07 6.83
C PRO A 6 11.84 -10.25 6.24
N ILE A 7 11.31 -9.17 5.67
CA ILE A 7 10.09 -9.25 4.86
C ILE A 7 10.50 -9.85 3.52
N GLU A 8 9.85 -10.95 3.13
CA GLU A 8 10.12 -11.62 1.86
C GLU A 8 8.98 -11.39 0.87
N LEU A 9 9.33 -11.02 -0.36
CA LEU A 9 8.43 -11.01 -1.51
C LEU A 9 8.89 -12.09 -2.48
N ASN A 10 7.98 -13.00 -2.88
CA ASN A 10 8.30 -14.14 -3.74
C ASN A 10 9.48 -15.01 -3.25
N GLY A 11 9.60 -15.17 -1.92
CA GLY A 11 10.66 -15.96 -1.29
C GLY A 11 12.05 -15.31 -1.31
N GLN A 12 12.12 -14.01 -1.60
CA GLN A 12 13.35 -13.22 -1.54
C GLN A 12 13.20 -12.05 -0.56
N PRO A 13 14.19 -11.79 0.30
CA PRO A 13 14.18 -10.60 1.16
C PRO A 13 14.05 -9.32 0.34
N ILE A 14 13.22 -8.39 0.80
CA ILE A 14 13.14 -7.07 0.18
C ILE A 14 14.44 -6.29 0.42
N ALA A 15 14.83 -5.49 -0.57
CA ALA A 15 16.01 -4.62 -0.53
C ALA A 15 17.32 -5.31 -0.07
N ALA A 16 17.52 -6.58 -0.46
CA ALA A 16 18.75 -7.33 -0.24
C ALA A 16 19.21 -7.35 1.23
N ASP A 17 18.31 -7.70 2.15
CA ASP A 17 18.57 -7.84 3.59
C ASP A 17 19.00 -6.55 4.33
N LYS A 18 18.82 -5.39 3.69
CA LYS A 18 19.05 -4.10 4.34
C LYS A 18 18.13 -3.93 5.56
N PHE A 19 18.68 -3.41 6.65
CA PHE A 19 17.92 -3.06 7.85
C PHE A 19 18.54 -1.82 8.55
N PRO A 20 17.75 -0.79 8.91
CA PRO A 20 16.32 -0.63 8.62
C PRO A 20 16.06 -0.31 7.13
N LEU A 21 14.82 -0.56 6.70
CA LEU A 21 14.34 -0.18 5.38
C LEU A 21 13.79 1.24 5.41
N ILE A 22 14.01 1.98 4.31
CA ILE A 22 13.50 3.33 4.08
C ILE A 22 12.24 3.21 3.22
N CYS A 23 11.09 3.48 3.84
CA CYS A 23 9.82 3.62 3.14
C CYS A 23 9.54 5.11 2.86
N THR A 24 9.15 5.47 1.63
CA THR A 24 8.82 6.87 1.28
C THR A 24 7.39 6.99 0.77
N PRO A 25 6.56 7.90 1.33
CA PRO A 25 5.17 8.05 0.93
C PRO A 25 5.00 8.83 -0.37
N LEU A 26 3.94 8.50 -1.10
CA LEU A 26 3.37 9.22 -2.23
C LEU A 26 1.94 9.64 -1.85
N VAL A 27 1.64 10.93 -1.97
CA VAL A 27 0.38 11.57 -1.52
C VAL A 27 -0.29 12.39 -2.63
N GLY A 28 0.20 12.28 -3.87
CA GLY A 28 -0.38 12.94 -5.02
C GLY A 28 -1.86 12.60 -5.19
N ARG A 29 -2.69 13.64 -5.35
CA ARG A 29 -4.15 13.50 -5.45
C ARG A 29 -4.64 12.94 -6.80
N THR A 30 -3.82 13.03 -7.83
CA THR A 30 -4.07 12.52 -9.19
C THR A 30 -2.87 11.72 -9.68
N LEU A 31 -3.05 10.89 -10.71
CA LEU A 31 -1.97 10.09 -11.28
C LEU A 31 -0.78 10.95 -11.70
N ASP A 32 -1.02 12.08 -12.39
CA ASP A 32 0.03 12.99 -12.83
C ASP A 32 0.83 13.56 -11.65
N LYS A 33 0.16 13.94 -10.57
CA LYS A 33 0.83 14.43 -9.35
C LYS A 33 1.66 13.34 -8.68
N ILE A 34 1.15 12.11 -8.63
CA ILE A 34 1.89 10.96 -8.12
C ILE A 34 3.15 10.71 -8.97
N MET A 35 3.05 10.81 -10.30
CA MET A 35 4.22 10.64 -11.19
C MET A 35 5.27 11.73 -10.99
N VAL A 36 4.84 12.98 -10.74
CA VAL A 36 5.75 14.08 -10.39
C VAL A 36 6.46 13.83 -9.05
N GLU A 37 5.73 13.41 -8.02
CA GLU A 37 6.32 13.03 -6.72
C GLU A 37 7.33 11.88 -6.88
N LEU A 38 6.95 10.86 -7.63
CA LEU A 38 7.78 9.69 -7.88
C LEU A 38 9.10 10.06 -8.57
N ALA A 39 9.07 10.99 -9.54
CA ALA A 39 10.27 11.49 -10.22
C ALA A 39 11.26 12.19 -9.26
N VAL A 40 10.76 12.78 -8.17
CA VAL A 40 11.59 13.40 -7.11
C VAL A 40 12.07 12.39 -6.08
N VAL A 41 11.26 11.35 -5.81
CA VAL A 41 11.54 10.32 -4.79
C VAL A 41 12.55 9.29 -5.29
N LEU A 42 12.41 8.77 -6.51
CA LEU A 42 13.25 7.67 -7.02
C LEU A 42 14.76 7.96 -6.99
N PRO A 43 15.27 9.17 -7.32
CA PRO A 43 16.70 9.48 -7.22
C PRO A 43 17.25 9.36 -5.79
N LYS A 44 16.40 9.44 -4.76
CA LYS A 44 16.79 9.28 -3.34
C LYS A 44 16.93 7.81 -2.93
N LYS A 45 16.59 6.87 -3.82
CA LYS A 45 16.73 5.42 -3.65
C LYS A 45 16.04 4.89 -2.38
N PRO A 46 14.73 5.08 -2.20
CA PRO A 46 13.99 4.39 -1.14
C PRO A 46 14.03 2.88 -1.37
N ASP A 47 13.78 2.13 -0.30
CA ASP A 47 13.70 0.66 -0.35
C ASP A 47 12.27 0.18 -0.64
N VAL A 48 11.28 0.97 -0.19
CA VAL A 48 9.84 0.72 -0.34
C VAL A 48 9.15 2.05 -0.65
N LEU A 49 8.15 2.02 -1.52
CA LEU A 49 7.22 3.11 -1.72
C LEU A 49 5.94 2.82 -0.93
N GLU A 50 5.43 3.82 -0.21
CA GLU A 50 4.08 3.77 0.33
C GLU A 50 3.19 4.66 -0.53
N TRP A 51 2.10 4.13 -1.07
CA TRP A 51 1.07 4.95 -1.67
C TRP A 51 -0.08 5.18 -0.68
N ARG A 52 -0.22 6.42 -0.26
CA ARG A 52 -1.32 6.89 0.59
C ARG A 52 -2.55 7.16 -0.26
N VAL A 53 -3.27 6.09 -0.57
CA VAL A 53 -4.42 6.12 -1.49
C VAL A 53 -5.57 7.00 -0.97
N ASP A 54 -5.63 7.27 0.34
CA ASP A 54 -6.64 8.16 0.92
C ASP A 54 -6.60 9.59 0.36
N PHE A 55 -5.46 10.02 -0.21
CA PHE A 55 -5.36 11.30 -0.93
C PHE A 55 -5.90 11.26 -2.36
N PHE A 56 -6.06 10.08 -2.95
CA PHE A 56 -6.35 9.91 -4.37
C PHE A 56 -7.82 10.23 -4.69
N GLU A 57 -8.05 11.18 -5.59
CA GLU A 57 -9.38 11.70 -5.92
C GLU A 57 -10.32 10.64 -6.49
N HIS A 58 -9.76 9.64 -7.19
CA HIS A 58 -10.50 8.54 -7.81
C HIS A 58 -10.49 7.25 -6.99
N ILE A 59 -10.29 7.31 -5.66
CA ILE A 59 -10.32 6.13 -4.77
C ILE A 59 -11.62 5.30 -4.87
N HIS A 60 -12.72 5.93 -5.29
CA HIS A 60 -14.02 5.27 -5.45
C HIS A 60 -14.10 4.34 -6.66
N ASP A 61 -13.12 4.41 -7.57
CA ASP A 61 -13.05 3.61 -8.79
C ASP A 61 -11.86 2.64 -8.70
N ALA A 62 -12.17 1.37 -8.46
CA ALA A 62 -11.15 0.33 -8.28
C ALA A 62 -10.27 0.16 -9.54
N ASP A 63 -10.82 0.31 -10.74
CA ASP A 63 -10.06 0.15 -11.98
C ASP A 63 -9.05 1.29 -12.13
N GLN A 64 -9.43 2.52 -11.78
CA GLN A 64 -8.51 3.65 -11.76
C GLN A 64 -7.43 3.51 -10.68
N VAL A 65 -7.79 3.01 -9.50
CA VAL A 65 -6.82 2.74 -8.42
C VAL A 65 -5.80 1.68 -8.85
N ILE A 66 -6.26 0.58 -9.45
CA ILE A 66 -5.40 -0.50 -9.96
C ILE A 66 -4.50 0.01 -11.10
N ALA A 67 -5.04 0.80 -12.03
CA ALA A 67 -4.27 1.40 -13.11
C ALA A 67 -3.18 2.34 -12.59
N ALA A 68 -3.50 3.15 -11.57
CA ALA A 68 -2.53 4.02 -10.90
C ALA A 68 -1.43 3.23 -10.19
N ALA A 69 -1.78 2.19 -9.42
CA ALA A 69 -0.81 1.30 -8.78
C ALA A 69 0.14 0.64 -9.80
N ALA A 70 -0.40 0.13 -10.92
CA ALA A 70 0.38 -0.44 -12.00
C ALA A 70 1.35 0.58 -12.63
N ALA A 71 0.90 1.82 -12.84
CA ALA A 71 1.73 2.89 -13.36
C ALA A 71 2.87 3.26 -12.39
N ILE A 72 2.60 3.32 -11.08
CA ILE A 72 3.61 3.56 -10.03
C ILE A 72 4.67 2.45 -10.08
N LYS A 73 4.25 1.17 -10.04
CA LYS A 73 5.17 0.02 -10.10
C LYS A 73 6.03 0.06 -11.36
N LYS A 74 5.44 0.35 -12.51
CA LYS A 74 6.15 0.44 -13.79
C LYS A 74 7.22 1.54 -13.77
N ALA A 75 6.86 2.74 -13.33
CA ALA A 75 7.78 3.88 -13.25
C ALA A 75 8.87 3.67 -12.19
N ALA A 76 8.58 2.94 -11.12
CA ALA A 76 9.51 2.61 -10.05
C ALA A 76 10.33 1.32 -10.29
N CYS A 77 10.38 0.81 -11.52
CA CYS A 77 11.10 -0.43 -11.86
C CYS A 77 10.75 -1.62 -10.96
N ASN A 78 9.46 -1.80 -10.65
CA ASN A 78 8.90 -2.83 -9.77
C ASN A 78 9.38 -2.80 -8.31
N MET A 79 9.90 -1.67 -7.82
CA MET A 79 10.15 -1.46 -6.39
C MET A 79 8.92 -1.86 -5.55
N PRO A 80 9.11 -2.43 -4.33
CA PRO A 80 8.00 -2.80 -3.46
C PRO A 80 7.06 -1.62 -3.20
N LEU A 81 5.76 -1.85 -3.38
CA LEU A 81 4.71 -0.86 -3.18
C LEU A 81 3.77 -1.32 -2.05
N LEU A 82 3.75 -0.53 -0.97
CA LEU A 82 2.81 -0.61 0.13
C LEU A 82 1.60 0.25 -0.18
N PHE A 83 0.42 -0.36 -0.21
CA PHE A 83 -0.86 0.32 -0.37
C PHE A 83 -1.47 0.62 1.00
N THR A 84 -1.62 1.91 1.32
CA THR A 84 -2.13 2.36 2.61
C THR A 84 -3.32 3.26 2.40
N ARG A 85 -4.50 2.83 2.86
CA ARG A 85 -5.62 3.74 3.16
C ARG A 85 -5.56 4.03 4.66
N ARG A 86 -5.09 5.22 5.04
CA ARG A 86 -5.18 5.71 6.42
C ARG A 86 -6.57 6.28 6.66
N SER A 87 -7.20 5.92 7.77
CA SER A 87 -8.52 6.43 8.14
C SER A 87 -8.44 7.79 8.81
N ILE A 88 -9.52 8.57 8.75
CA ILE A 88 -9.63 9.86 9.44
C ILE A 88 -9.44 9.74 10.96
N ILE A 89 -9.74 8.57 11.54
CA ILE A 89 -9.60 8.29 12.97
C ILE A 89 -8.12 8.23 13.33
N GLU A 90 -7.29 7.70 12.43
CA GLU A 90 -5.84 7.61 12.57
C GLU A 90 -5.10 8.72 11.77
N GLY A 91 -5.75 9.85 11.47
CA GLY A 91 -5.11 11.03 10.85
C GLY A 91 -4.98 11.00 9.33
N GLY A 92 -5.75 10.16 8.64
CA GLY A 92 -5.86 10.11 7.18
C GLY A 92 -6.87 11.09 6.58
N GLU A 93 -6.96 11.09 5.25
CA GLU A 93 -7.88 11.96 4.52
C GLU A 93 -9.33 11.42 4.52
N LYS A 94 -10.29 12.34 4.37
CA LYS A 94 -11.69 11.98 4.15
C LYS A 94 -11.86 11.44 2.73
N ILE A 95 -12.45 10.25 2.61
CA ILE A 95 -12.69 9.58 1.34
C ILE A 95 -14.18 9.52 1.01
N ALA A 96 -14.51 9.31 -0.27
CA ALA A 96 -15.89 9.28 -0.77
C ALA A 96 -16.59 7.91 -0.64
N ILE A 97 -15.89 6.88 -0.16
CA ILE A 97 -16.39 5.52 -0.04
C ILE A 97 -16.63 5.10 1.42
N ASN A 98 -17.60 4.22 1.63
CA ASN A 98 -17.88 3.63 2.94
C ASN A 98 -16.96 2.43 3.24
N GLU A 99 -17.03 1.91 4.46
CA GLU A 99 -16.13 0.82 4.89
C GLU A 99 -16.32 -0.49 4.08
N ALA A 100 -17.55 -0.83 3.68
CA ALA A 100 -17.78 -2.01 2.84
C ALA A 100 -17.11 -1.87 1.47
N GLN A 101 -17.12 -0.66 0.90
CA GLN A 101 -16.42 -0.34 -0.34
C GLN A 101 -14.90 -0.32 -0.15
N VAL A 102 -14.39 0.12 1.01
CA VAL A 102 -12.96 0.02 1.35
C VAL A 102 -12.51 -1.44 1.34
N ILE A 103 -13.24 -2.34 2.00
CA ILE A 103 -12.93 -3.79 1.98
C ILE A 103 -12.92 -4.34 0.56
N ALA A 104 -13.92 -3.98 -0.26
CA ALA A 104 -13.98 -4.39 -1.66
C ALA A 104 -12.78 -3.87 -2.46
N LEU A 105 -12.33 -2.63 -2.20
CA LEU A 105 -11.15 -2.05 -2.83
C LEU A 105 -9.88 -2.80 -2.46
N TYR A 106 -9.65 -3.11 -1.18
CA TYR A 106 -8.51 -3.92 -0.74
C TYR A 106 -8.51 -5.30 -1.43
N ALA A 107 -9.67 -5.95 -1.52
CA ALA A 107 -9.79 -7.24 -2.21
C ALA A 107 -9.43 -7.12 -3.70
N ALA A 108 -9.94 -6.10 -4.40
CA ALA A 108 -9.66 -5.86 -5.82
C ALA A 108 -8.18 -5.55 -6.08
N VAL A 109 -7.58 -4.67 -5.27
CA VAL A 109 -6.16 -4.30 -5.36
C VAL A 109 -5.26 -5.51 -5.07
N CYS A 110 -5.59 -6.33 -4.07
CA CYS A 110 -4.86 -7.58 -3.82
C CYS A 110 -4.97 -8.55 -5.01
N ALA A 111 -6.17 -8.74 -5.56
CA ALA A 111 -6.40 -9.63 -6.70
C ALA A 111 -5.67 -9.19 -7.97
N SER A 112 -5.51 -7.89 -8.18
CA SER A 112 -4.80 -7.33 -9.33
C SER A 112 -3.29 -7.58 -9.32
N LYS A 113 -2.70 -7.81 -8.12
CA LYS A 113 -1.25 -8.00 -7.90
C LYS A 113 -0.39 -6.82 -8.41
N THR A 114 -0.96 -5.61 -8.46
CA THR A 114 -0.24 -4.38 -8.83
C THR A 114 0.44 -3.69 -7.64
N ILE A 115 0.49 -4.37 -6.49
CA ILE A 115 1.06 -3.94 -5.21
C ILE A 115 1.74 -5.15 -4.55
N ASP A 116 2.52 -4.92 -3.51
CA ASP A 116 3.25 -5.99 -2.82
C ASP A 116 2.84 -6.12 -1.34
N LEU A 117 2.48 -5.00 -0.73
CA LEU A 117 2.02 -4.94 0.66
C LEU A 117 0.74 -4.10 0.77
N ILE A 118 -0.04 -4.37 1.81
CA ILE A 118 -1.15 -3.54 2.27
C ILE A 118 -0.93 -3.15 3.73
N ASP A 119 -1.33 -1.94 4.10
CA ASP A 119 -1.53 -1.51 5.49
C ASP A 119 -3.02 -1.61 5.82
N TYR A 120 -3.37 -2.23 6.95
CA TYR A 120 -4.73 -2.20 7.47
C TYR A 120 -4.73 -1.96 8.98
N GLU A 121 -5.62 -1.10 9.45
CA GLU A 121 -5.58 -0.61 10.83
C GLU A 121 -6.16 -1.65 11.80
N LEU A 122 -5.50 -1.81 12.94
CA LEU A 122 -5.91 -2.70 14.04
C LEU A 122 -7.19 -2.20 14.73
N ALA A 123 -7.51 -0.92 14.60
CA ALA A 123 -8.74 -0.32 15.11
C ALA A 123 -10.01 -0.83 14.39
N ASN A 124 -9.87 -1.47 13.22
CA ASN A 124 -11.00 -2.06 12.49
C ASN A 124 -11.55 -3.32 13.18
N GLY A 125 -12.77 -3.71 12.79
CA GLY A 125 -13.42 -4.90 13.35
C GLY A 125 -12.68 -6.19 12.99
N ALA A 126 -12.65 -7.17 13.91
CA ALA A 126 -11.96 -8.44 13.70
C ALA A 126 -12.39 -9.18 12.41
N THR A 127 -13.68 -9.11 12.07
CA THR A 127 -14.21 -9.69 10.81
C THR A 127 -13.63 -9.02 9.57
N GLN A 128 -13.48 -7.69 9.58
CA GLN A 128 -12.90 -6.92 8.47
C GLN A 128 -11.42 -7.22 8.31
N ILE A 129 -10.68 -7.25 9.42
CA ILE A 129 -9.26 -7.63 9.44
C ILE A 129 -9.09 -9.04 8.87
N ALA A 130 -9.94 -10.00 9.26
CA ALA A 130 -9.90 -11.36 8.73
C ALA A 130 -10.14 -11.38 7.20
N GLN A 131 -11.13 -10.66 6.70
CA GLN A 131 -11.43 -10.56 5.26
C GLN A 131 -10.23 -10.01 4.46
N VAL A 132 -9.62 -8.92 4.92
CA VAL A 132 -8.46 -8.30 4.27
C VAL A 132 -7.24 -9.22 4.34
N CYS A 133 -7.02 -9.87 5.49
CA CYS A 133 -5.95 -10.84 5.67
C CYS A 133 -6.08 -12.05 4.73
N ASP A 134 -7.28 -12.58 4.57
CA ASP A 134 -7.55 -13.71 3.67
C ASP A 134 -7.36 -13.30 2.20
N ALA A 135 -7.85 -12.12 1.80
CA ALA A 135 -7.63 -11.57 0.47
C ALA A 135 -6.13 -11.38 0.15
N ALA A 136 -5.36 -10.85 1.11
CA ALA A 136 -3.92 -10.67 0.94
C ALA A 136 -3.20 -12.01 0.81
N LYS A 137 -3.46 -12.96 1.72
CA LYS A 137 -2.87 -14.31 1.69
C LYS A 137 -3.18 -15.05 0.38
N ALA A 138 -4.42 -15.03 -0.07
CA ALA A 138 -4.85 -15.71 -1.30
C ALA A 138 -4.10 -15.20 -2.55
N ASN A 139 -3.62 -13.96 -2.52
CA ASN A 139 -2.94 -13.31 -3.64
C ASN A 139 -1.42 -13.17 -3.45
N GLY A 140 -0.87 -13.67 -2.34
CA GLY A 140 0.56 -13.56 -2.04
C GLY A 140 1.01 -12.15 -1.61
N ILE A 141 0.08 -11.30 -1.22
CA ILE A 141 0.33 -9.93 -0.73
C ILE A 141 0.62 -9.97 0.77
N LYS A 142 1.58 -9.15 1.22
CA LYS A 142 1.89 -9.02 2.66
C LYS A 142 0.99 -7.99 3.34
N LEU A 143 0.64 -8.25 4.59
CA LEU A 143 -0.18 -7.35 5.40
C LEU A 143 0.66 -6.74 6.54
N VAL A 144 0.62 -5.42 6.64
CA VAL A 144 1.06 -4.64 7.79
C VAL A 144 -0.19 -4.28 8.60
N LEU A 145 -0.26 -4.75 9.85
CA LEU A 145 -1.28 -4.29 10.79
C LEU A 145 -0.75 -3.09 11.56
N SER A 146 -1.40 -1.95 11.41
CA SER A 146 -0.94 -0.66 11.96
C SER A 146 -1.89 -0.13 13.04
N TYR A 147 -1.39 0.79 13.87
CA TYR A 147 -2.18 1.47 14.90
C TYR A 147 -1.55 2.82 15.19
N HIS A 148 -2.37 3.87 15.35
CA HIS A 148 -1.93 5.23 15.62
C HIS A 148 -2.75 5.84 16.77
N ASN A 149 -2.09 6.66 17.59
CA ASN A 149 -2.67 7.39 18.72
C ASN A 149 -2.09 8.80 18.80
#